data_AF-A0A6M0K0Z7-F1
#
_entry.id   AF-A0A6M0K0Z7-F1
#
_cell.length_a   1.000
_cell.length_b   1.000
_cell.length_c   1.000
_cell.angle_alpha   90.00
_cell.angle_beta   90.00
_cell.angle_gamma   90.00
#
_symmetry.space_group_name_H-M   'P 1'
#
loop_
_entity.id
_entity.type
_entity.pdbx_description
1 polymer ?
#
loop_
_entity_poly.entity_id
_entity_poly.type
_entity_poly.pdbx_seq_one_letter_code
_entity_poly.pdbx_strand_id
1 'polypeptide(L)'
;MTDARCIEEPLTDIDHGQLASCLDASPLNPTLAEAHGMLCGVLCGDVADPVGLWIEQLLPSAEEAESPDPEDRAALRDVGETIEKQVRGPDLTFDLPMPQERAPLVERVTAVYDWVRGFLYAMGVLGISERDLGGEAQEAYRDFAELTKMDLESIEDGEENEQALMEITEFVRVAAMTIYEACAKIPKRKKTDA
;
A
#
# COMPACT_ATOMS: atom_id res chain seq x y z
N MET A 1 0.53 -14.64 -44.50
CA MET A 1 -0.70 -13.82 -44.63
C MET A 1 -1.56 -14.14 -43.42
N THR A 2 -1.12 -13.69 -42.24
CA THR A 2 -1.50 -12.40 -41.62
C THR A 2 -2.97 -12.47 -41.19
N ASP A 3 -3.21 -12.73 -39.91
CA ASP A 3 -3.67 -11.62 -39.08
C ASP A 3 -3.26 -11.82 -37.63
N ALA A 4 -2.77 -10.72 -37.07
CA ALA A 4 -2.29 -10.59 -35.72
C ALA A 4 -3.49 -10.51 -34.78
N ARG A 5 -3.48 -11.33 -33.74
CA ARG A 5 -4.14 -10.98 -32.49
C ARG A 5 -3.06 -10.94 -31.43
N CYS A 6 -2.21 -9.92 -31.55
CA CYS A 6 -1.60 -9.30 -30.39
C CYS A 6 -2.77 -8.69 -29.61
N ILE A 7 -3.29 -9.42 -28.64
CA ILE A 7 -4.10 -8.84 -27.58
C ILE A 7 -3.36 -9.21 -26.32
N GLU A 8 -2.47 -8.31 -25.89
CA GLU A 8 -2.24 -7.90 -24.50
C GLU A 8 -1.54 -6.54 -24.62
N GLU A 9 -2.34 -5.47 -24.72
CA GLU A 9 -1.83 -4.12 -24.46
C GLU A 9 -1.41 -4.09 -22.98
N PRO A 10 -0.20 -3.63 -22.64
CA PRO A 10 0.17 -3.50 -21.23
C PRO A 10 -0.73 -2.46 -20.56
N LEU A 11 -1.23 -2.79 -19.37
CA LEU A 11 -1.95 -1.89 -18.46
C LEU A 11 -1.02 -0.76 -17.96
N THR A 12 -0.55 0.09 -18.85
CA THR A 12 0.41 1.16 -18.57
C THR A 12 -0.04 2.47 -19.20
N ASP A 13 -1.21 2.96 -18.79
CA ASP A 13 -1.59 4.36 -18.98
C ASP A 13 -2.17 4.92 -17.68
N ILE A 14 -1.52 4.62 -16.55
CA ILE A 14 -1.78 5.32 -15.29
C ILE A 14 -1.17 6.71 -15.46
N ASP A 15 -2.02 7.73 -15.59
CA ASP A 15 -1.56 9.12 -15.56
C ASP A 15 -1.07 9.45 -14.14
N HIS A 16 0.26 9.47 -13.98
CA HIS A 16 0.90 9.82 -12.72
C HIS A 16 0.53 11.22 -12.22
N GLY A 17 0.18 12.16 -13.11
CA GLY A 17 -0.28 13.50 -12.74
C GLY A 17 -1.71 13.49 -12.20
N GLN A 18 -2.59 12.69 -12.79
CA GLN A 18 -3.94 12.49 -12.28
C GLN A 18 -3.91 11.79 -10.92
N LEU A 19 -3.10 10.74 -10.78
CA LEU A 19 -2.93 10.03 -9.50
C LEU A 19 -2.44 10.96 -8.39
N ALA A 20 -1.41 11.77 -8.67
CA ALA A 20 -0.92 12.75 -7.69
C ALA A 20 -2.01 13.75 -7.28
N SER A 21 -2.79 14.26 -8.24
CA SER A 21 -3.89 15.18 -7.96
C SER A 21 -4.98 14.53 -7.09
N CYS A 22 -5.29 13.25 -7.30
CA CYS A 22 -6.24 12.50 -6.48
C CYS A 22 -5.77 12.39 -5.02
N LEU A 23 -4.47 12.10 -4.81
CA LEU A 23 -3.90 11.97 -3.47
C LEU A 23 -3.83 13.33 -2.77
N ASP A 24 -3.46 14.40 -3.47
CA ASP A 24 -3.43 15.77 -2.94
C ASP A 24 -4.83 16.26 -2.52
N ALA A 25 -5.87 15.86 -3.26
CA ALA A 25 -7.26 16.21 -2.96
C ALA A 25 -7.85 15.36 -1.81
N SER A 26 -7.19 14.27 -1.42
CA SER A 26 -7.61 13.43 -0.32
C SER A 26 -7.58 14.20 1.01
N PRO A 27 -8.57 14.04 1.90
CA PRO A 27 -8.49 14.61 3.25
C PRO A 27 -7.34 14.01 4.08
N LEU A 28 -6.83 12.83 3.69
CA LEU A 28 -5.65 12.21 4.30
C LEU A 28 -4.34 12.80 3.75
N ASN A 29 -4.37 13.36 2.53
CA ASN A 29 -3.21 13.83 1.77
C ASN A 29 -1.99 12.88 1.86
N PRO A 30 -2.16 11.58 1.50
CA PRO A 30 -1.10 10.60 1.64
C PRO A 30 -0.08 10.73 0.51
N THR A 31 1.17 10.33 0.77
CA THR A 31 2.12 10.11 -0.31
C THR A 31 1.72 8.88 -1.14
N LEU A 32 2.27 8.74 -2.35
CA LEU A 32 2.04 7.55 -3.17
C LEU A 32 2.41 6.26 -2.42
N ALA A 33 3.51 6.31 -1.66
CA ALA A 33 3.97 5.18 -0.86
C ALA A 33 2.99 4.84 0.27
N GLU A 34 2.49 5.84 1.00
CA GLU A 34 1.47 5.64 2.03
C GLU A 34 0.18 5.07 1.44
N ALA A 35 -0.34 5.65 0.35
CA ALA A 35 -1.55 5.17 -0.31
C ALA A 35 -1.40 3.70 -0.79
N HIS A 36 -0.24 3.34 -1.35
CA HIS A 36 0.05 1.96 -1.73
C HIS A 36 0.11 1.02 -0.51
N GLY A 37 0.75 1.45 0.58
CA GLY A 37 0.77 0.73 1.84
C GLY A 37 -0.64 0.49 2.40
N MET A 38 -1.51 1.52 2.35
CA MET A 38 -2.91 1.42 2.75
C MET A 38 -3.64 0.31 2.00
N LEU A 39 -3.52 0.25 0.67
CA LEU A 39 -4.18 -0.81 -0.11
C LEU A 39 -3.63 -2.19 0.26
N CYS A 40 -2.31 -2.32 0.41
CA CYS A 40 -1.68 -3.59 0.83
C CYS A 40 -2.19 -4.06 2.20
N GLY A 41 -2.37 -3.14 3.14
CA GLY A 41 -2.98 -3.44 4.44
C GLY A 41 -4.47 -3.81 4.31
N VAL A 42 -5.24 -3.11 3.47
CA VAL A 42 -6.66 -3.44 3.22
C VAL A 42 -6.81 -4.85 2.65
N LEU A 43 -5.88 -5.28 1.78
CA LEU A 43 -5.88 -6.62 1.19
C LEU A 43 -5.68 -7.75 2.20
N CYS A 44 -5.14 -7.45 3.40
CA CYS A 44 -5.05 -8.41 4.50
C CYS A 44 -6.41 -8.73 5.13
N GLY A 45 -7.41 -7.86 4.96
CA GLY A 45 -8.76 -8.06 5.49
C GLY A 45 -9.63 -8.99 4.64
N ASP A 46 -10.64 -9.59 5.28
CA ASP A 46 -11.71 -10.30 4.58
C ASP A 46 -12.77 -9.30 4.04
N VAL A 47 -12.34 -8.48 3.07
CA VAL A 47 -13.16 -7.43 2.44
C VAL A 47 -13.61 -7.89 1.06
N ALA A 48 -14.91 -7.70 0.75
CA ALA A 48 -15.48 -8.11 -0.53
C ALA A 48 -15.00 -7.24 -1.71
N ASP A 49 -14.84 -5.93 -1.50
CA ASP A 49 -14.27 -4.98 -2.46
C ASP A 49 -13.13 -4.19 -1.76
N PRO A 50 -11.91 -4.74 -1.68
CA PRO A 50 -10.79 -4.09 -1.02
C PRO A 50 -10.38 -2.78 -1.72
N VAL A 51 -10.37 -2.76 -3.06
CA VAL A 51 -10.05 -1.55 -3.85
C VAL A 51 -11.09 -0.47 -3.61
N GLY A 52 -12.39 -0.81 -3.57
CA GLY A 52 -13.45 0.15 -3.24
C GLY A 52 -13.31 0.73 -1.83
N LEU A 53 -12.99 -0.11 -0.84
CA LEU A 53 -12.75 0.36 0.53
C LEU A 53 -11.52 1.29 0.62
N TRP A 54 -10.47 1.02 -0.17
CA TRP A 54 -9.30 1.89 -0.27
C TRP A 54 -9.64 3.23 -0.95
N ILE A 55 -10.40 3.21 -2.04
CA ILE A 55 -10.87 4.44 -2.70
C ILE A 55 -11.74 5.28 -1.76
N GLU A 56 -12.64 4.68 -0.97
CA GLU A 56 -13.44 5.43 0.03
C GLU A 56 -12.59 6.06 1.14
N GLN A 57 -11.41 5.51 1.45
CA GLN A 57 -10.48 6.14 2.40
C GLN A 57 -9.76 7.33 1.76
N LEU A 58 -9.37 7.22 0.49
CA LEU A 58 -8.68 8.29 -0.23
C LEU A 58 -9.62 9.42 -0.66
N LEU A 59 -10.78 9.07 -1.22
CA LEU A 59 -11.78 9.99 -1.77
C LEU A 59 -13.16 9.66 -1.17
N PRO A 60 -13.40 9.99 0.12
CA PRO A 60 -14.66 9.69 0.78
C PRO A 60 -15.82 10.42 0.12
N SER A 61 -16.91 9.70 -0.11
CA SER A 61 -18.16 10.29 -0.59
C SER A 61 -18.80 11.11 0.53
N ALA A 62 -18.58 12.42 0.59
CA ALA A 62 -19.21 13.29 1.59
C ALA A 62 -20.57 13.80 1.11
N GLU A 63 -21.56 13.84 2.02
CA GLU A 63 -22.92 14.34 1.71
C GLU A 63 -22.97 15.86 1.45
N GLU A 64 -21.98 16.61 1.95
CA GLU A 64 -21.93 18.08 1.91
C GLU A 64 -20.81 18.65 1.03
N ALA A 65 -19.97 17.79 0.41
CA ALA A 65 -18.94 18.20 -0.54
C ALA A 65 -19.36 17.86 -1.97
N GLU A 66 -18.72 18.50 -2.96
CA GLU A 66 -18.79 18.00 -4.33
C GLU A 66 -18.30 16.54 -4.32
N SER A 67 -19.13 15.63 -4.85
CA SER A 67 -18.74 14.23 -4.97
C SER A 67 -17.45 14.15 -5.79
N PRO A 68 -16.48 13.30 -5.39
CA PRO A 68 -15.23 13.15 -6.13
C PRO A 68 -15.50 12.86 -7.61
N ASP A 69 -14.65 13.38 -8.51
CA ASP A 69 -14.81 13.18 -9.94
C ASP A 69 -14.88 11.67 -10.24
N PRO A 70 -15.90 11.18 -10.97
CA PRO A 70 -15.97 9.79 -11.42
C PRO A 70 -14.70 9.33 -12.15
N GLU A 71 -14.01 10.22 -12.87
CA GLU A 71 -12.75 9.93 -13.56
C GLU A 71 -11.62 9.64 -12.58
N ASP A 72 -11.50 10.42 -11.50
CA ASP A 72 -10.48 10.22 -10.45
C ASP A 72 -10.68 8.90 -9.71
N ARG A 73 -11.94 8.55 -9.43
CA ARG A 73 -12.28 7.26 -8.82
C ARG A 73 -11.98 6.08 -9.75
N ALA A 74 -12.18 6.25 -11.05
CA ALA A 74 -11.84 5.23 -12.05
C ALA A 74 -10.32 5.06 -12.15
N ALA A 75 -9.55 6.16 -12.19
CA ALA A 75 -8.10 6.13 -12.21
C ALA A 75 -7.51 5.42 -10.97
N LEU A 76 -8.01 5.75 -9.77
CA LEU A 76 -7.61 5.03 -8.55
C LEU A 76 -8.01 3.55 -8.63
N ARG A 77 -9.17 3.20 -9.19
CA ARG A 77 -9.56 1.79 -9.33
C ARG A 77 -8.60 1.01 -10.21
N ASP A 78 -8.18 1.56 -11.35
CA ASP A 78 -7.23 0.89 -12.25
C ASP A 78 -5.87 0.67 -11.57
N VAL A 79 -5.39 1.66 -10.82
CA VAL A 79 -4.18 1.55 -9.98
C VAL A 79 -4.35 0.47 -8.92
N GLY A 80 -5.46 0.50 -8.18
CA GLY A 80 -5.71 -0.41 -7.07
C GLY A 80 -5.85 -1.86 -7.53
N GLU A 81 -6.54 -2.11 -8.65
CA GLU A 81 -6.66 -3.45 -9.23
C GLU A 81 -5.31 -3.97 -9.75
N THR A 82 -4.41 -3.09 -10.19
CA THR A 82 -3.04 -3.46 -10.57
C THR A 82 -2.24 -3.89 -9.34
N ILE A 83 -2.27 -3.11 -8.26
CA ILE A 83 -1.60 -3.44 -6.99
C ILE A 83 -2.17 -4.75 -6.41
N GLU A 84 -3.50 -4.92 -6.42
CA GLU A 84 -4.15 -6.15 -5.95
C GLU A 84 -3.66 -7.38 -6.74
N LYS A 85 -3.54 -7.28 -8.06
CA LYS A 85 -2.98 -8.35 -8.89
C LYS A 85 -1.52 -8.65 -8.55
N GLN A 86 -0.70 -7.64 -8.27
CA GLN A 86 0.71 -7.82 -7.90
C GLN A 86 0.85 -8.53 -6.54
N VAL A 87 0.03 -8.16 -5.55
CA VAL A 87 0.06 -8.74 -4.19
C VAL A 87 -0.52 -10.16 -4.17
N ARG A 88 -1.62 -10.40 -4.90
CA ARG A 88 -2.32 -11.70 -4.91
C ARG A 88 -1.82 -12.66 -6.01
N GLY A 89 -1.02 -12.16 -6.94
CA GLY A 89 -0.55 -12.90 -8.10
C GLY A 89 0.51 -13.96 -7.75
N PRO A 90 0.64 -15.02 -8.57
CA PRO A 90 1.63 -16.07 -8.36
C PRO A 90 3.07 -15.64 -8.69
N ASP A 91 3.24 -14.50 -9.36
CA ASP A 91 4.49 -14.13 -10.05
C ASP A 91 5.48 -13.31 -9.19
N LEU A 92 5.23 -13.17 -7.88
CA LEU A 92 6.11 -12.45 -6.94
C LEU A 92 6.47 -11.02 -7.41
N THR A 93 5.57 -10.34 -8.12
CA THR A 93 5.81 -8.99 -8.68
C THR A 93 5.52 -7.86 -7.70
N PHE A 94 5.27 -8.18 -6.43
CA PHE A 94 5.03 -7.16 -5.40
C PHE A 94 6.33 -6.43 -5.06
N ASP A 95 6.29 -5.11 -5.18
CA ASP A 95 7.39 -4.21 -4.84
C ASP A 95 6.84 -2.92 -4.22
N LEU A 96 7.70 -2.18 -3.51
CA LEU A 96 7.33 -0.88 -2.93
C LEU A 96 7.49 0.22 -4.00
N PRO A 97 6.55 1.17 -4.10
CA PRO A 97 6.72 2.34 -4.97
C PRO A 97 7.79 3.27 -4.39
N MET A 98 9.02 3.10 -4.84
CA MET A 98 10.18 3.88 -4.38
C MET A 98 10.43 5.10 -5.28
N PRO A 99 10.88 6.24 -4.72
CA PRO A 99 11.47 7.32 -5.50
C PRO A 99 12.66 6.81 -6.32
N GLN A 100 13.02 7.55 -7.36
CA GLN A 100 14.17 7.19 -8.21
C GLN A 100 15.44 7.08 -7.38
N GLU A 101 16.35 6.15 -7.73
CA GLU A 101 17.61 5.91 -6.99
C GLU A 101 18.47 7.17 -6.79
N ARG A 102 18.36 8.14 -7.71
CA ARG A 102 19.07 9.42 -7.65
C ARG A 102 18.42 10.47 -6.74
N ALA A 103 17.24 10.19 -6.18
CA ALA A 103 16.59 11.07 -5.22
C ALA A 103 17.37 11.05 -3.89
N PRO A 104 17.30 12.15 -3.11
CA PRO A 104 17.94 12.22 -1.78
C PRO A 104 17.61 10.99 -0.93
N LEU A 105 18.58 10.49 -0.16
CA LEU A 105 18.39 9.29 0.65
C LEU A 105 17.20 9.44 1.61
N VAL A 106 17.09 10.60 2.26
CA VAL A 106 15.98 10.93 3.17
C VAL A 106 14.61 10.81 2.49
N GLU A 107 14.49 11.16 1.21
CA GLU A 107 13.23 11.04 0.45
C GLU A 107 12.86 9.57 0.23
N ARG A 108 13.85 8.73 -0.12
CA ARG A 108 13.65 7.29 -0.30
C ARG A 108 13.35 6.57 1.02
N VAL A 109 14.03 6.94 2.11
CA VAL A 109 13.75 6.43 3.45
C VAL A 109 12.35 6.84 3.91
N THR A 110 11.95 8.09 3.63
CA THR A 110 10.59 8.59 3.93
C THR A 110 9.54 7.78 3.18
N ALA A 111 9.77 7.38 1.93
CA ALA A 111 8.83 6.54 1.20
C ALA A 111 8.62 5.17 1.87
N VAL A 112 9.67 4.52 2.38
CA VAL A 112 9.51 3.26 3.13
C VAL A 112 8.74 3.49 4.42
N TYR A 113 9.07 4.56 5.14
CA TYR A 113 8.40 4.95 6.38
C TYR A 113 6.89 5.18 6.17
N ASP A 114 6.54 5.97 5.15
CA ASP A 114 5.16 6.28 4.76
C ASP A 114 4.39 5.04 4.33
N TRP A 115 5.04 4.16 3.57
CA TRP A 115 4.45 2.88 3.17
C TRP A 115 4.04 2.04 4.38
N VAL A 116 4.95 1.89 5.37
CA VAL A 116 4.69 1.14 6.59
C VAL A 116 3.54 1.78 7.40
N ARG A 117 3.48 3.11 7.45
CA ARG A 117 2.38 3.84 8.11
C ARG A 117 1.04 3.57 7.45
N GLY A 118 0.97 3.67 6.13
CA GLY A 118 -0.24 3.37 5.37
C GLY A 118 -0.72 1.93 5.61
N PHE A 119 0.21 0.98 5.61
CA PHE A 119 -0.08 -0.42 5.90
C PHE A 119 -0.69 -0.61 7.30
N LEU A 120 -0.05 -0.05 8.34
CA LEU A 120 -0.54 -0.15 9.71
C LEU A 120 -1.87 0.60 9.92
N TYR A 121 -2.06 1.74 9.25
CA TYR A 121 -3.32 2.47 9.25
C TYR A 121 -4.48 1.58 8.78
N ALA A 122 -4.31 0.93 7.62
CA ALA A 122 -5.33 0.05 7.06
C ALA A 122 -5.60 -1.18 7.94
N MET A 123 -4.57 -1.76 8.57
CA MET A 123 -4.74 -2.84 9.55
C MET A 123 -5.61 -2.37 10.74
N GLY A 124 -5.39 -1.15 11.21
CA GLY A 124 -6.21 -0.50 12.23
C GLY A 124 -7.67 -0.29 11.79
N VAL A 125 -7.90 0.16 10.56
CA VAL A 125 -9.25 0.31 9.96
C VAL A 125 -9.99 -1.02 9.90
N LEU A 126 -9.28 -2.11 9.58
CA LEU A 126 -9.82 -3.47 9.55
C LEU A 126 -10.01 -4.08 10.95
N GLY A 127 -9.49 -3.42 12.00
CA GLY A 127 -9.48 -3.94 13.36
C GLY A 127 -8.59 -5.17 13.55
N ILE A 128 -7.61 -5.37 12.65
CA ILE A 128 -6.59 -6.41 12.79
C ILE A 128 -5.46 -5.84 13.65
N SER A 129 -5.17 -6.52 14.74
CA SER A 129 -4.11 -6.14 15.66
C SER A 129 -2.99 -7.16 15.65
N GLU A 130 -1.85 -6.78 16.23
CA GLU A 130 -0.74 -7.68 16.52
C GLU A 130 -1.22 -9.01 17.16
N ARG A 131 -2.23 -8.97 18.04
CA ARG A 131 -2.71 -10.15 18.79
C ARG A 131 -3.45 -11.17 17.93
N ASP A 132 -3.94 -10.72 16.78
CA ASP A 132 -4.62 -11.59 15.81
C ASP A 132 -3.59 -12.32 14.92
N LEU A 133 -2.35 -11.81 14.89
CA LEU A 133 -1.21 -12.40 14.21
C LEU A 133 -0.43 -13.30 15.17
N GLY A 134 0.22 -14.33 14.63
CA GLY A 134 1.05 -15.25 15.42
C GLY A 134 2.39 -15.54 14.74
N GLY A 135 3.38 -15.94 15.53
CA GLY A 135 4.71 -16.27 15.05
C GLY A 135 5.40 -15.07 14.37
N GLU A 136 6.01 -15.31 13.22
CA GLU A 136 6.79 -14.33 12.46
C GLU A 136 5.95 -13.12 12.02
N ALA A 137 4.67 -13.30 11.68
CA ALA A 137 3.79 -12.18 11.31
C ALA A 137 3.54 -11.22 12.48
N GLN A 138 3.50 -11.75 13.70
CA GLN A 138 3.37 -10.93 14.89
C GLN A 138 4.62 -10.08 15.15
N GLU A 139 5.80 -10.67 14.94
CA GLU A 139 7.10 -9.98 15.03
C GLU A 139 7.21 -8.90 13.96
N ALA A 140 6.95 -9.24 12.70
CA ALA A 140 6.92 -8.31 11.58
C ALA A 140 6.00 -7.10 11.83
N TYR A 141 4.81 -7.33 12.39
CA TYR A 141 3.90 -6.23 12.74
C TYR A 141 4.48 -5.29 13.81
N ARG A 142 5.16 -5.85 14.83
CA ARG A 142 5.82 -5.02 15.86
C ARG A 142 6.99 -4.24 15.30
N ASP A 143 7.77 -4.86 14.42
CA ASP A 143 8.92 -4.22 13.78
C ASP A 143 8.45 -3.09 12.86
N PHE A 144 7.32 -3.26 12.16
CA PHE A 144 6.65 -2.17 11.44
C PHE A 144 6.27 -1.03 12.37
N ALA A 145 5.66 -1.34 13.52
CA ALA A 145 5.29 -0.31 14.49
C ALA A 145 6.53 0.41 15.05
N GLU A 146 7.65 -0.27 15.22
CA GLU A 146 8.93 0.35 15.62
C GLU A 146 9.50 1.23 14.51
N LEU A 147 9.46 0.80 13.26
CA LEU A 147 9.90 1.57 12.10
C LEU A 147 9.21 2.93 11.99
N THR A 148 7.93 3.00 12.34
CA THR A 148 7.19 4.27 12.35
C THR A 148 7.63 5.28 13.42
N LYS A 149 8.56 4.89 14.31
CA LYS A 149 9.17 5.77 15.32
C LYS A 149 10.54 6.32 14.90
N MET A 150 11.01 5.99 13.71
CA MET A 150 12.28 6.46 13.17
C MET A 150 12.32 7.98 13.07
N ASP A 151 13.46 8.57 13.45
CA ASP A 151 13.74 10.00 13.31
C ASP A 151 14.31 10.29 11.92
N LEU A 152 13.43 10.65 10.99
CA LEU A 152 13.78 10.93 9.60
C LEU A 152 14.74 12.12 9.45
N GLU A 153 14.72 13.09 10.37
CA GLU A 153 15.57 14.28 10.29
C GLU A 153 17.04 13.97 10.61
N SER A 154 17.28 12.86 11.31
CA SER A 154 18.62 12.40 11.68
C SER A 154 19.32 11.57 10.59
N ILE A 155 18.64 11.30 9.46
CA ILE A 155 19.18 10.47 8.38
C ILE A 155 20.18 11.29 7.56
N GLU A 156 21.44 10.87 7.62
CA GLU A 156 22.54 11.48 6.87
C GLU A 156 22.84 10.65 5.60
N ASP A 157 23.30 11.32 4.54
CA ASP A 157 23.78 10.63 3.34
C ASP A 157 25.04 9.82 3.65
N GLY A 158 25.12 8.58 3.15
CA GLY A 158 26.30 7.74 3.30
C GLY A 158 26.08 6.31 2.81
N GLU A 159 27.16 5.63 2.41
CA GLU A 159 27.12 4.26 1.89
C GLU A 159 26.49 3.26 2.88
N GLU A 160 26.70 3.47 4.19
CA GLU A 160 26.09 2.64 5.24
C GLU A 160 24.57 2.78 5.27
N ASN A 161 24.05 4.01 5.19
CA ASN A 161 22.60 4.25 5.21
C ASN A 161 21.93 3.87 3.88
N GLU A 162 22.65 3.95 2.75
CA GLU A 162 22.20 3.41 1.45
C GLU A 162 22.03 1.89 1.51
N GLN A 163 23.02 1.18 2.08
CA GLN A 163 22.94 -0.27 2.27
C GLN A 163 21.81 -0.63 3.24
N ALA A 164 21.66 0.10 4.34
CA ALA A 164 20.57 -0.08 5.30
C ALA A 164 19.20 0.16 4.66
N LEU A 165 19.08 1.13 3.74
CA LEU A 165 17.84 1.35 2.98
C LEU A 165 17.49 0.12 2.12
N MET A 166 18.45 -0.47 1.40
CA MET A 166 18.17 -1.66 0.60
C MET A 166 17.68 -2.83 1.47
N GLU A 167 18.33 -3.03 2.63
CA GLU A 167 17.96 -4.07 3.58
C GLU A 167 16.58 -3.84 4.18
N ILE A 168 16.25 -2.60 4.56
CA ILE A 168 14.95 -2.30 5.16
C ILE A 168 13.82 -2.37 4.14
N THR A 169 14.05 -1.95 2.89
CA THR A 169 13.06 -2.09 1.81
C THR A 169 12.73 -3.55 1.57
N GLU A 170 13.74 -4.44 1.51
CA GLU A 170 13.51 -5.87 1.34
C GLU A 170 12.84 -6.49 2.57
N PHE A 171 13.25 -6.08 3.78
CA PHE A 171 12.59 -6.48 5.02
C PHE A 171 11.09 -6.12 4.98
N VAL A 172 10.74 -4.88 4.64
CA VAL A 172 9.35 -4.43 4.57
C VAL A 172 8.57 -5.24 3.54
N ARG A 173 9.17 -5.53 2.38
CA ARG A 173 8.55 -6.36 1.35
C ARG A 173 8.21 -7.77 1.85
N VAL A 174 9.18 -8.45 2.47
CA VAL A 174 9.00 -9.81 3.02
C VAL A 174 8.02 -9.81 4.19
N ALA A 175 8.17 -8.89 5.14
CA ALA A 175 7.30 -8.75 6.30
C ALA A 175 5.83 -8.52 5.90
N ALA A 176 5.58 -7.66 4.89
CA ALA A 176 4.24 -7.43 4.38
C ALA A 176 3.60 -8.70 3.82
N MET A 177 4.33 -9.49 3.02
CA MET A 177 3.85 -10.77 2.50
C MET A 177 3.59 -11.78 3.63
N THR A 178 4.49 -11.86 4.61
CA THR A 178 4.33 -12.72 5.79
C THR A 178 3.07 -12.38 6.59
N ILE A 179 2.81 -11.08 6.81
CA ILE A 179 1.60 -10.60 7.47
C ILE A 179 0.36 -10.94 6.64
N TYR A 180 0.38 -10.66 5.34
CA TYR A 180 -0.72 -10.98 4.43
C TYR A 180 -1.10 -12.47 4.45
N GLU A 181 -0.12 -13.36 4.38
CA GLU A 181 -0.32 -14.81 4.45
C GLU A 181 -0.87 -15.28 5.81
N ALA A 182 -0.47 -14.63 6.90
CA ALA A 182 -1.00 -14.91 8.23
C ALA A 182 -2.45 -14.44 8.37
N CYS A 183 -2.78 -13.27 7.82
CA CYS A 183 -4.13 -12.73 7.84
C CYS A 183 -5.15 -13.64 7.14
N ALA A 184 -4.76 -14.31 6.06
CA ALA A 184 -5.59 -15.31 5.39
C ALA A 184 -6.01 -16.50 6.29
N LYS A 185 -5.31 -16.71 7.42
CA LYS A 185 -5.58 -17.77 8.40
C LYS A 185 -6.42 -17.29 9.59
N ILE A 186 -6.67 -15.98 9.72
CA ILE A 186 -7.48 -15.42 10.80
C ILE A 186 -8.94 -15.93 10.63
N PRO A 187 -9.55 -16.51 11.66
CA PRO A 187 -10.94 -16.97 11.58
C PRO A 187 -11.88 -15.81 11.24
N LYS A 188 -12.67 -15.98 10.18
CA LYS A 188 -13.68 -14.98 9.77
C LYS A 188 -14.63 -14.70 10.93
N ARG A 189 -14.70 -13.44 11.36
CA ARG A 189 -15.62 -13.01 12.42
C ARG A 189 -17.04 -13.15 11.88
N LYS A 190 -17.86 -14.01 12.50
CA LYS A 190 -19.29 -14.10 12.14
C LYS A 190 -19.89 -12.72 12.36
N LYS A 191 -20.54 -12.15 11.34
CA LYS A 191 -21.41 -10.98 11.53
C LYS A 191 -22.44 -11.39 12.58
N THR A 192 -22.33 -10.84 13.77
CA THR A 192 -23.43 -10.87 14.73
C THR A 192 -24.42 -9.86 14.19
N ASP A 193 -25.49 -10.34 13.57
CA ASP A 193 -26.66 -9.51 13.27
C ASP A 193 -27.12 -8.89 14.60
N ALA A 194 -26.94 -7.58 14.73
CA ALA A 194 -27.43 -6.77 15.83
C ALA A 194 -28.64 -5.97 15.35
#